data_AF-A0A8C6NSD0-F1
#
_entry.id   AF-A0A8C6NSD0-F1
#
_cell.length_a   1.000
_cell.length_b   1.000
_cell.length_c   1.000
_cell.angle_alpha   90.00
_cell.angle_beta   90.00
_cell.angle_gamma   90.00
#
_symmetry.space_group_name_H-M   'P 1'
#
loop_
_entity.id
_entity.type
_entity.pdbx_description
1 polymer ?
#
loop_
_entity_poly.entity_id
_entity_poly.type
_entity_poly.pdbx_seq_one_letter_code
_entity_poly.pdbx_strand_id
1 'polypeptide(L)'
;ISLCKYSNKLVVAGTAGQVIVLGFNDERSDHSVDVSTVDLLQNKEGFTWKGHDRLEPRLKPAPFPQGFQPQVLVQCLPPASVTAVALHTEWNLIAFGTSHGFGLFDYHRRNAVLARCTLHPNDSLAMEGPLSRVKSLKKSLRQSFRRIRKSRVSGKKRVQEANAALAEQEEVAPVQRRIEPRSADDSLSGVVRCLCFADTFLRDGTHHGATLWAGTNSGSVYAYALEVPSVGSGRVCERAGASESSSCVEAVLGKEIQLMHRAPVVSISVLDGRGKPLPDPYEASQDLAIAPDMTNAHSVLIASEEQLKVFSLPKVSAKTKFKLTAHEGCRVRKVALMLFSSAVQEDYSEHALVCLTNLGDMHLFNVPGLRPQVRYDCIRKEDISGIASCVFTKNGQGFYLISPSEYERFSLSTKVLTDFHRANAAAPALARHRQARSSSCLKNQIQ
;
A
#
# COMPACT_ATOMS: atom_id res chain seq x y z
N ILE A 1 -7.76 1.55 -2.68
CA ILE A 1 -8.71 0.44 -2.81
C ILE A 1 -8.34 -0.59 -1.76
N SER A 2 -9.30 -1.15 -1.04
CA SER A 2 -9.11 -2.27 -0.12
C SER A 2 -10.23 -3.28 -0.32
N LEU A 3 -9.90 -4.56 -0.47
CA LEU A 3 -10.86 -5.64 -0.72
C LEU A 3 -10.67 -6.72 0.34
N CYS A 4 -11.73 -7.04 1.08
CA CYS A 4 -11.77 -8.24 1.90
C CYS A 4 -12.33 -9.39 1.08
N LYS A 5 -11.46 -10.36 0.76
CA LYS A 5 -11.81 -11.57 -0.01
C LYS A 5 -12.76 -12.53 0.73
N TYR A 6 -12.93 -12.37 2.04
CA TYR A 6 -13.75 -13.25 2.88
C TYR A 6 -15.19 -12.79 3.01
N SER A 7 -15.40 -11.48 3.19
CA SER A 7 -16.74 -10.90 3.31
C SER A 7 -17.25 -10.27 2.01
N ASN A 8 -16.44 -10.30 0.95
CA ASN A 8 -16.71 -9.64 -0.32
C ASN A 8 -17.08 -8.15 -0.16
N LYS A 9 -16.42 -7.49 0.80
CA LYS A 9 -16.53 -6.04 1.01
C LYS A 9 -15.37 -5.33 0.32
N LEU A 10 -15.70 -4.31 -0.45
CA LEU A 10 -14.75 -3.49 -1.19
C LEU A 10 -14.87 -2.04 -0.75
N VAL A 11 -13.74 -1.40 -0.48
CA VAL A 11 -13.67 0.04 -0.25
C VAL A 11 -12.87 0.69 -1.37
N VAL A 12 -13.48 1.67 -2.01
CA VAL A 12 -12.84 2.53 -3.00
C VAL A 12 -12.84 3.96 -2.53
N ALA A 13 -11.76 4.68 -2.79
CA ALA A 13 -11.61 6.08 -2.42
C ALA A 13 -11.23 6.90 -3.64
N GLY A 14 -11.80 8.09 -3.75
CA GLY A 14 -11.69 8.95 -4.90
C GLY A 14 -10.88 10.23 -4.66
N THR A 15 -10.83 11.06 -5.69
CA THR A 15 -10.00 12.28 -5.72
C THR A 15 -10.70 13.53 -5.20
N ALA A 16 -12.01 13.46 -4.93
CA ALA A 16 -12.84 14.56 -4.44
C ALA A 16 -13.42 14.24 -3.05
N GLY A 17 -12.65 13.53 -2.21
CA GLY A 17 -13.02 13.20 -0.84
C GLY A 17 -14.07 12.09 -0.68
N GLN A 18 -14.51 11.45 -1.76
CA GLN A 18 -15.49 10.36 -1.68
C GLN A 18 -14.84 9.03 -1.31
N VAL A 19 -15.40 8.34 -0.31
CA VAL A 19 -15.04 6.99 0.10
C VAL A 19 -16.30 6.13 0.04
N ILE A 20 -16.28 5.04 -0.71
CA ILE A 20 -17.46 4.22 -0.96
C ILE A 20 -17.19 2.81 -0.46
N VAL A 21 -18.07 2.32 0.40
CA VAL A 21 -18.13 0.91 0.81
C VAL A 21 -19.11 0.19 -0.11
N LEU A 22 -18.63 -0.86 -0.77
CA LEU A 22 -19.41 -1.72 -1.64
C LEU A 22 -19.49 -3.13 -1.04
N GLY A 23 -20.65 -3.76 -1.19
CA GLY A 23 -20.83 -5.19 -0.94
C GLY A 23 -21.08 -5.90 -2.25
N PHE A 24 -20.52 -7.10 -2.40
CA PHE A 24 -20.90 -7.97 -3.50
C PHE A 24 -22.33 -8.49 -3.31
N ASN A 25 -23.11 -8.48 -4.38
CA ASN A 25 -24.46 -9.00 -4.43
C ASN A 25 -24.67 -9.76 -5.75
N ASP A 26 -25.28 -10.93 -5.66
CA ASP A 26 -25.56 -11.80 -6.81
C ASP A 26 -26.78 -11.34 -7.62
N GLU A 27 -27.59 -10.45 -7.07
CA GLU A 27 -28.80 -9.96 -7.72
C GLU A 27 -28.74 -8.47 -8.03
N ARG A 28 -29.53 -8.06 -9.02
CA ARG A 28 -29.77 -6.64 -9.29
C ARG A 28 -30.55 -6.02 -8.12
N SER A 29 -30.21 -4.81 -7.72
CA SER A 29 -30.85 -4.11 -6.61
C SER A 29 -31.13 -2.65 -6.92
N ASP A 30 -32.15 -2.07 -6.29
CA ASP A 30 -32.53 -0.66 -6.39
C ASP A 30 -32.50 0.06 -5.04
N HIS A 31 -31.70 -0.45 -4.09
CA HIS A 31 -31.57 0.14 -2.77
C HIS A 31 -30.94 1.54 -2.81
N SER A 32 -31.24 2.33 -1.77
CA SER A 32 -30.62 3.64 -1.57
C SER A 32 -29.22 3.51 -1.00
N VAL A 33 -28.33 4.42 -1.39
CA VAL A 33 -26.97 4.53 -0.82
C VAL A 33 -26.99 5.57 0.29
N ASP A 34 -26.57 5.19 1.50
CA ASP A 34 -26.46 6.13 2.60
C ASP A 34 -25.28 7.07 2.40
N VAL A 35 -25.53 8.37 2.57
CA VAL A 35 -24.51 9.40 2.41
C VAL A 35 -24.24 10.05 3.75
N SER A 36 -23.01 9.92 4.23
CA SER A 36 -22.53 10.56 5.46
C SER A 36 -21.41 11.52 5.12
N THR A 37 -21.32 12.62 5.86
CA THR A 37 -20.25 13.61 5.69
C THR A 37 -19.34 13.57 6.91
N VAL A 38 -18.03 13.59 6.68
CA VAL A 38 -17.02 13.66 7.75
C VAL A 38 -16.16 14.88 7.52
N ASP A 39 -16.30 15.84 8.42
CA ASP A 39 -15.50 17.07 8.41
C ASP A 39 -14.21 16.87 9.20
N LEU A 40 -13.08 16.90 8.49
CA LEU A 40 -11.74 16.74 9.05
C LEU A 40 -11.21 18.03 9.69
N LEU A 41 -11.93 19.14 9.54
CA LEU A 41 -11.57 20.47 10.03
C LEU A 41 -12.58 21.02 11.05
N GLN A 42 -13.42 20.18 11.67
CA GLN A 42 -14.49 20.60 12.61
C GLN A 42 -14.04 21.62 13.66
N ASN A 43 -12.78 21.56 14.11
CA ASN A 43 -12.22 22.44 15.14
C ASN A 43 -11.29 23.54 14.60
N LYS A 44 -11.28 23.79 13.28
CA LYS A 44 -10.47 24.84 12.65
C LYS A 44 -11.36 25.86 11.94
N GLU A 45 -11.40 27.06 12.49
CA GLU A 45 -12.08 28.20 11.87
C GLU A 45 -11.20 28.87 10.80
N GLY A 46 -11.83 29.60 9.88
CA GLY A 46 -11.14 30.42 8.87
C GLY A 46 -10.52 29.66 7.69
N PHE A 47 -10.62 28.33 7.65
CA PHE A 47 -10.17 27.55 6.49
C PHE A 47 -11.14 27.72 5.31
N THR A 48 -10.60 28.09 4.15
CA THR A 48 -11.38 28.19 2.91
C THR A 48 -10.87 27.18 1.89
N TRP A 49 -11.73 26.26 1.46
CA TRP A 49 -11.41 25.30 0.41
C TRP A 49 -11.30 26.00 -0.96
N LYS A 50 -10.13 25.90 -1.60
CA LYS A 50 -9.86 26.45 -2.94
C LYS A 50 -9.67 25.37 -4.01
N GLY A 51 -10.07 24.13 -3.73
CA GLY A 51 -9.85 22.98 -4.61
C GLY A 51 -11.07 22.62 -5.46
N HIS A 52 -11.12 21.38 -5.94
CA HIS A 52 -12.28 20.86 -6.66
C HIS A 52 -13.45 20.63 -5.71
N ASP A 53 -14.67 20.95 -6.13
CA ASP A 53 -15.87 20.67 -5.34
C ASP A 53 -16.12 19.17 -5.17
N ARG A 54 -16.94 18.83 -4.17
CA ARG A 54 -17.42 17.46 -3.97
C ARG A 54 -18.24 17.00 -5.18
N LEU A 55 -18.29 15.69 -5.39
CA LEU A 55 -19.21 15.13 -6.37
C LEU A 55 -20.60 15.04 -5.76
N GLU A 56 -21.60 15.52 -6.48
CA GLU A 56 -22.98 15.48 -6.01
C GLU A 56 -23.52 14.03 -6.11
N PRO A 57 -23.95 13.43 -4.99
CA PRO A 57 -24.52 12.08 -4.99
C PRO A 57 -25.86 12.08 -5.73
N ARG A 58 -26.16 10.97 -6.42
CA ARG A 58 -27.43 10.82 -7.12
C ARG A 58 -28.54 10.59 -6.10
N LEU A 59 -29.58 11.45 -6.11
CA LEU A 59 -30.76 11.31 -5.27
C LEU A 59 -31.58 10.05 -5.60
N LYS A 60 -31.62 9.67 -6.88
CA LYS A 60 -32.29 8.46 -7.38
C LYS A 60 -31.35 7.72 -8.33
N PRO A 61 -30.45 6.87 -7.82
CA PRO A 61 -29.59 6.06 -8.67
C PRO A 61 -30.44 5.08 -9.50
N ALA A 62 -29.98 4.77 -10.72
CA ALA A 62 -30.54 3.64 -11.46
C ALA A 62 -30.23 2.34 -10.70
N PRO A 63 -31.04 1.27 -10.87
CA PRO A 63 -30.78 0.01 -10.19
C PRO A 63 -29.38 -0.52 -10.51
N PHE A 64 -28.67 -0.96 -9.47
CA PHE A 64 -27.32 -1.49 -9.57
C PHE A 64 -27.35 -2.91 -10.15
N PRO A 65 -26.50 -3.22 -11.15
CA PRO A 65 -26.36 -4.58 -11.66
C PRO A 65 -25.75 -5.52 -10.61
N GLN A 66 -25.80 -6.83 -10.89
CA GLN A 66 -25.06 -7.83 -10.12
C GLN A 66 -23.57 -7.47 -10.03
N GLY A 67 -22.98 -7.70 -8.86
CA GLY A 67 -21.57 -7.44 -8.57
C GLY A 67 -21.39 -6.57 -7.32
N PHE A 68 -20.34 -5.75 -7.30
CA PHE A 68 -20.09 -4.82 -6.19
C PHE A 68 -21.03 -3.62 -6.26
N GLN A 69 -21.96 -3.55 -5.31
CA GLN A 69 -22.97 -2.50 -5.22
C GLN A 69 -22.64 -1.56 -4.06
N PRO A 70 -22.74 -0.23 -4.26
CA PRO A 70 -22.45 0.75 -3.21
C PRO A 70 -23.49 0.64 -2.09
N GLN A 71 -23.02 0.63 -0.86
CA GLN A 71 -23.86 0.56 0.34
C GLN A 71 -23.79 1.88 1.11
N VAL A 72 -22.58 2.41 1.30
CA VAL A 72 -22.34 3.64 2.05
C VAL A 72 -21.37 4.52 1.27
N LEU A 73 -21.66 5.81 1.19
CA LEU A 73 -20.81 6.88 0.71
C LEU A 73 -20.43 7.80 1.88
N VAL A 74 -19.14 7.89 2.17
CA VAL A 74 -18.58 8.86 3.11
C VAL A 74 -17.91 9.98 2.32
N GLN A 75 -18.40 11.21 2.47
CA GLN A 75 -17.84 12.40 1.85
C GLN A 75 -16.96 13.16 2.86
N CYS A 76 -15.66 13.26 2.57
CA CYS A 76 -14.74 14.08 3.36
C CYS A 76 -14.99 15.57 3.10
N LEU A 77 -14.91 16.38 4.16
CA LEU A 77 -14.76 17.82 4.08
C LEU A 77 -13.41 18.23 4.70
N PRO A 78 -12.59 19.05 3.99
CA PRO A 78 -12.73 19.46 2.59
C PRO A 78 -12.71 18.26 1.62
N PRO A 79 -13.28 18.38 0.40
CA PRO A 79 -13.34 17.32 -0.61
C PRO A 79 -11.98 17.09 -1.31
N ALA A 80 -10.93 16.92 -0.52
CA ALA A 80 -9.58 16.66 -0.99
C ALA A 80 -9.38 15.21 -1.42
N SER A 81 -8.36 14.95 -2.24
CA SER A 81 -8.03 13.58 -2.64
C SER A 81 -7.74 12.71 -1.43
N VAL A 82 -8.35 11.52 -1.39
CA VAL A 82 -8.03 10.51 -0.39
C VAL A 82 -6.66 9.93 -0.72
N THR A 83 -5.76 9.91 0.26
CA THR A 83 -4.35 9.51 0.13
C THR A 83 -4.08 8.15 0.76
N ALA A 84 -4.87 7.75 1.75
CA ALA A 84 -4.79 6.44 2.40
C ALA A 84 -6.19 5.92 2.70
N VAL A 85 -6.38 4.60 2.64
CA VAL A 85 -7.64 3.94 3.02
C VAL A 85 -7.35 2.57 3.60
N ALA A 86 -8.07 2.20 4.66
CA ALA A 86 -8.02 0.89 5.30
C ALA A 86 -9.45 0.40 5.60
N LEU A 87 -9.65 -0.91 5.56
CA LEU A 87 -10.92 -1.58 5.80
C LEU A 87 -10.68 -2.69 6.83
N HIS A 88 -11.50 -2.73 7.88
CA HIS A 88 -11.53 -3.83 8.84
C HIS A 88 -12.94 -4.40 8.92
N THR A 89 -13.16 -5.55 8.27
CA THR A 89 -14.50 -6.07 8.06
C THR A 89 -15.10 -6.74 9.28
N GLU A 90 -14.30 -7.36 10.14
CA GLU A 90 -14.79 -7.94 11.40
C GLU A 90 -15.25 -6.87 12.40
N TRP A 91 -14.73 -5.64 12.26
CA TRP A 91 -15.08 -4.53 13.15
C TRP A 91 -16.11 -3.59 12.53
N ASN A 92 -16.45 -3.84 11.26
CA ASN A 92 -17.27 -2.95 10.46
C ASN A 92 -16.77 -1.50 10.35
N LEU A 93 -15.45 -1.33 10.31
CA LEU A 93 -14.79 -0.03 10.27
C LEU A 93 -14.07 0.22 8.95
N ILE A 94 -14.12 1.48 8.52
CA ILE A 94 -13.21 2.01 7.51
C ILE A 94 -12.44 3.20 8.08
N ALA A 95 -11.17 3.31 7.69
CA ALA A 95 -10.38 4.51 7.93
C ALA A 95 -9.94 5.11 6.60
N PHE A 96 -9.89 6.43 6.54
CA PHE A 96 -9.49 7.16 5.34
C PHE A 96 -8.69 8.40 5.72
N GLY A 97 -7.71 8.76 4.88
CA GLY A 97 -6.81 9.89 5.10
C GLY A 97 -6.76 10.80 3.88
N THR A 98 -6.57 12.09 4.12
CA THR A 98 -6.38 13.12 3.09
C THR A 98 -5.13 13.95 3.41
N SER A 99 -4.94 15.06 2.68
CA SER A 99 -3.91 16.05 3.04
C SER A 99 -4.19 16.82 4.34
N HIS A 100 -5.42 16.79 4.85
CA HIS A 100 -5.84 17.63 5.98
C HIS A 100 -5.96 16.85 7.30
N GLY A 101 -6.08 15.53 7.22
CA GLY A 101 -6.47 14.70 8.35
C GLY A 101 -6.88 13.31 7.94
N PHE A 102 -7.32 12.52 8.92
CA PHE A 102 -7.92 11.21 8.71
C PHE A 102 -9.18 11.05 9.55
N GLY A 103 -10.04 10.13 9.12
CA GLY A 103 -11.25 9.77 9.83
C GLY A 103 -11.39 8.25 10.02
N LEU A 104 -12.21 7.88 11.00
CA LEU A 104 -12.68 6.52 11.26
C LEU A 104 -14.20 6.53 11.17
N PHE A 105 -14.77 5.57 10.47
CA PHE A 105 -16.21 5.50 10.23
C PHE A 105 -16.71 4.07 10.40
N ASP A 106 -17.79 3.91 11.16
CA ASP A 106 -18.53 2.66 11.31
C ASP A 106 -19.56 2.58 10.19
N TYR A 107 -19.31 1.71 9.21
CA TYR A 107 -20.19 1.56 8.05
C TYR A 107 -21.39 0.67 8.32
N HIS A 108 -21.41 -0.07 9.43
CA HIS A 108 -22.58 -0.85 9.83
C HIS A 108 -23.62 0.05 10.52
N ARG A 109 -23.18 0.92 11.43
CA ARG A 109 -24.04 1.90 12.13
C ARG A 109 -24.19 3.23 11.39
N ARG A 110 -23.44 3.44 10.32
CA ARG A 110 -23.42 4.66 9.51
C ARG A 110 -23.03 5.89 10.32
N ASN A 111 -22.06 5.73 11.22
CA ASN A 111 -21.66 6.76 12.18
C ASN A 111 -20.17 7.13 12.02
N ALA A 112 -19.88 8.42 12.11
CA ALA A 112 -18.51 8.91 12.18
C ALA A 112 -17.97 8.71 13.60
N VAL A 113 -16.86 7.97 13.72
CA VAL A 113 -16.25 7.63 15.02
C VAL A 113 -15.15 8.64 15.38
N LEU A 114 -14.35 9.04 14.39
CA LEU A 114 -13.24 9.97 14.59
C LEU A 114 -13.08 10.85 13.36
N ALA A 115 -12.79 12.13 13.58
CA ALA A 115 -12.24 13.04 12.58
C ALA A 115 -11.05 13.78 13.21
N ARG A 116 -9.83 13.50 12.72
CA ARG A 116 -8.59 14.06 13.24
C ARG A 116 -7.92 14.95 12.19
N CYS A 117 -7.86 16.25 12.46
CA CYS A 117 -7.03 17.19 11.72
C CYS A 117 -5.55 16.93 12.02
N THR A 118 -4.71 16.94 10.99
CA THR A 118 -3.24 16.77 11.08
C THR A 118 -2.46 17.97 10.54
N LEU A 119 -3.14 19.04 10.16
CA LEU A 119 -2.50 20.27 9.69
C LEU A 119 -1.83 21.03 10.83
N HIS A 120 -0.61 21.51 10.61
CA HIS A 120 0.01 22.47 11.52
C HIS A 120 -0.81 23.79 11.54
N PRO A 121 -0.83 24.56 12.64
CA PRO A 121 -1.50 25.85 12.69
C PRO A 121 -1.09 26.81 11.55
N ASN A 122 0.19 26.77 11.17
CA ASN A 122 0.75 27.60 10.09
C ASN A 122 0.41 27.07 8.67
N ASP A 123 0.01 25.80 8.53
CA ASP A 123 -0.28 25.18 7.23
C ASP A 123 -1.62 25.63 6.63
N SER A 124 -2.42 26.38 7.40
CA SER A 124 -3.72 26.92 6.98
C SER A 124 -3.63 27.76 5.69
N LEU A 125 -2.46 28.35 5.42
CA LEU A 125 -2.17 29.16 4.23
C LEU A 125 -1.38 28.43 3.13
N ALA A 126 -0.86 27.22 3.40
CA ALA A 126 0.17 26.59 2.57
C ALA A 126 -0.37 25.55 1.57
N MET A 127 -1.65 25.18 1.66
CA MET A 127 -2.32 24.27 0.71
C MET A 127 -2.78 24.98 -0.57
N GLU A 128 -2.04 26.00 -1.02
CA GLU A 128 -2.31 26.70 -2.27
C GLU A 128 -1.99 25.83 -3.48
N GLY A 129 -3.03 25.11 -3.90
CA GLY A 129 -3.09 24.37 -5.14
C GLY A 129 -3.64 22.97 -4.93
N PRO A 130 -4.28 22.38 -5.96
CA PRO A 130 -4.45 20.94 -5.96
C PRO A 130 -3.07 20.33 -5.73
N LEU A 131 -2.97 19.17 -5.04
CA LEU A 131 -1.82 18.24 -4.96
C LEU A 131 -1.33 17.83 -6.37
N SER A 132 -1.12 18.79 -7.26
CA SER A 132 -1.05 18.72 -8.70
C SER A 132 0.33 18.33 -9.18
N ARG A 133 1.27 18.13 -8.24
CA ARG A 133 2.43 17.26 -8.49
C ARG A 133 2.02 15.79 -8.65
N VAL A 134 0.84 15.37 -8.18
CA VAL A 134 0.21 14.08 -8.53
C VAL A 134 -0.62 14.17 -9.82
N LYS A 135 -0.93 15.36 -10.35
CA LYS A 135 -1.45 15.53 -11.73
C LYS A 135 -0.38 15.16 -12.78
N SER A 136 0.87 14.91 -12.39
CA SER A 136 1.90 14.35 -13.27
C SER A 136 1.52 12.95 -13.78
N LEU A 137 0.78 12.12 -13.04
CA LEU A 137 0.39 10.78 -13.52
C LEU A 137 -0.62 10.84 -14.69
N LYS A 138 -1.66 11.68 -14.59
CA LYS A 138 -2.65 11.86 -15.69
C LYS A 138 -2.15 12.75 -16.83
N LYS A 139 -1.31 13.77 -16.56
CA LYS A 139 -0.69 14.59 -17.61
C LYS A 139 0.45 13.86 -18.33
N SER A 140 1.24 13.02 -17.65
CA SER A 140 2.24 12.12 -18.25
C SER A 140 1.58 11.14 -19.22
N LEU A 141 0.50 10.48 -18.81
CA LEU A 141 -0.29 9.60 -19.68
C LEU A 141 -0.75 10.33 -20.94
N ARG A 142 -1.34 11.54 -20.81
CA ARG A 142 -1.86 12.31 -21.95
C ARG A 142 -0.77 13.00 -22.79
N GLN A 143 0.42 13.26 -22.24
CA GLN A 143 1.59 13.77 -22.96
C GLN A 143 2.38 12.66 -23.67
N SER A 144 2.42 11.44 -23.11
CA SER A 144 3.12 10.28 -23.70
C SER A 144 2.48 9.87 -25.04
N PHE A 145 1.14 9.87 -25.11
CA PHE A 145 0.43 9.63 -26.38
C PHE A 145 0.73 10.67 -27.48
N ARG A 146 1.10 11.91 -27.11
CA ARG A 146 1.51 12.94 -28.09
C ARG A 146 2.97 12.79 -28.53
N ARG A 147 3.85 12.23 -27.68
CA ARG A 147 5.24 11.95 -28.07
C ARG A 147 5.36 10.70 -28.96
N ILE A 148 4.52 9.69 -28.75
CA ILE A 148 4.49 8.48 -29.60
C ILE A 148 4.12 8.79 -31.05
N ARG A 149 3.42 9.89 -31.34
CA ARG A 149 3.12 10.34 -32.70
C ARG A 149 4.20 11.23 -33.36
N LYS A 150 5.31 11.56 -32.68
CA LYS A 150 6.33 12.49 -33.22
C LYS A 150 7.78 11.97 -33.26
N SER A 151 8.09 10.76 -32.79
CA SER A 151 9.45 10.21 -32.89
C SER A 151 9.57 9.07 -33.91
N ARG A 152 9.27 9.38 -35.17
CA ARG A 152 9.87 8.71 -36.33
C ARG A 152 10.24 9.82 -37.30
N VAL A 153 11.52 10.22 -37.28
CA VAL A 153 12.33 10.74 -38.40
C VAL A 153 13.54 11.49 -37.80
N SER A 154 14.72 11.14 -38.32
CA SER A 154 16.05 11.73 -38.11
C SER A 154 16.75 11.39 -36.79
N GLY A 155 18.00 10.95 -36.73
CA GLY A 155 19.07 10.82 -37.72
C GLY A 155 20.36 10.42 -36.99
N LYS A 156 21.24 9.68 -37.66
CA LYS A 156 22.48 9.07 -37.14
C LYS A 156 23.58 10.07 -36.74
N LYS A 157 24.54 9.55 -35.94
CA LYS A 157 25.97 9.91 -35.75
C LYS A 157 26.33 10.83 -34.56
N ARG A 158 26.94 10.24 -33.52
CA ARG A 158 28.39 10.32 -33.21
C ARG A 158 28.67 9.61 -31.86
N VAL A 159 29.47 8.55 -31.90
CA VAL A 159 30.07 7.88 -30.74
C VAL A 159 31.57 7.90 -31.01
N GLN A 160 32.31 8.71 -30.27
CA GLN A 160 33.74 8.54 -29.97
C GLN A 160 34.18 9.70 -29.06
N GLU A 161 35.06 9.36 -28.12
CA GLU A 161 35.76 10.24 -27.15
C GLU A 161 35.02 10.57 -25.84
N ALA A 162 35.03 9.60 -24.91
CA ALA A 162 34.90 9.88 -23.46
C ALA A 162 35.50 8.76 -22.57
N ASN A 163 36.55 8.04 -23.03
CA ASN A 163 37.10 6.87 -22.32
C ASN A 163 38.58 7.02 -21.89
N ALA A 164 38.99 8.19 -21.37
CA ALA A 164 40.39 8.37 -20.92
C ALA A 164 40.56 9.31 -19.72
N ALA A 165 39.72 9.21 -18.68
CA ALA A 165 39.92 10.00 -17.45
C ALA A 165 39.31 9.38 -16.17
N LEU A 166 39.33 8.05 -16.03
CA LEU A 166 38.89 7.38 -14.78
C LEU A 166 39.85 6.25 -14.43
N ALA A 167 41.06 6.63 -14.02
CA ALA A 167 42.00 5.74 -13.37
C ALA A 167 42.69 6.54 -12.27
N GLU A 168 42.05 6.61 -11.11
CA GLU A 168 42.69 6.77 -9.79
C GLU A 168 41.63 6.42 -8.75
N GLN A 169 41.73 5.18 -8.25
CA GLN A 169 40.98 4.67 -7.12
C GLN A 169 41.71 5.10 -5.84
N GLU A 170 41.04 5.86 -4.98
CA GLU A 170 41.29 5.84 -3.54
C GLU A 170 40.10 5.15 -2.86
N GLU A 171 40.39 4.07 -2.12
CA GLU A 171 39.44 3.42 -1.22
C GLU A 171 39.03 4.38 -0.11
N VAL A 172 37.88 5.03 -0.28
CA VAL A 172 37.21 5.78 0.79
C VAL A 172 36.23 4.83 1.47
N ALA A 173 36.49 4.50 2.75
CA ALA A 173 35.53 3.83 3.62
C ALA A 173 34.15 4.51 3.49
N PRO A 174 33.03 3.76 3.44
CA PRO A 174 31.75 4.32 3.02
C PRO A 174 31.34 5.46 3.97
N VAL A 175 31.41 6.69 3.46
CA VAL A 175 31.00 7.90 4.19
C VAL A 175 29.49 7.79 4.41
N GLN A 176 29.11 7.31 5.59
CA GLN A 176 27.72 7.17 5.96
C GLN A 176 27.07 8.56 5.97
N ARG A 177 26.10 8.78 5.07
CA ARG A 177 25.43 10.07 4.94
C ARG A 177 24.62 10.37 6.20
N ARG A 178 24.86 11.51 6.86
CA ARG A 178 24.03 11.96 7.99
C ARG A 178 22.59 12.21 7.51
N ILE A 179 21.62 11.64 8.23
CA ILE A 179 20.20 11.91 8.03
C ILE A 179 19.81 13.05 8.96
N GLU A 180 19.61 14.24 8.39
CA GLU A 180 19.18 15.43 9.13
C GLU A 180 17.65 15.47 9.24
N PRO A 181 17.10 15.98 10.36
CA PRO A 181 15.67 16.20 10.50
C PRO A 181 15.14 17.14 9.42
N ARG A 182 14.01 16.78 8.79
CA ARG A 182 13.29 17.71 7.91
C ARG A 182 12.69 18.87 8.71
N SER A 183 12.59 20.05 8.10
CA SER A 183 11.98 21.24 8.70
C SER A 183 10.52 21.00 9.06
N ALA A 184 10.03 21.64 10.12
CA ALA A 184 8.62 21.57 10.51
C ALA A 184 7.69 22.32 9.54
N ASP A 185 8.22 23.29 8.80
CA ASP A 185 7.46 24.20 7.94
C ASP A 185 7.19 23.65 6.53
N ASP A 186 7.29 22.34 6.33
CA ASP A 186 6.89 21.74 5.05
C ASP A 186 5.37 21.79 4.93
N SER A 187 4.88 22.57 3.96
CA SER A 187 3.45 22.70 3.66
C SER A 187 2.70 21.35 3.67
N LEU A 188 3.33 20.25 3.24
CA LEU A 188 2.71 18.93 3.15
C LEU A 188 2.82 18.10 4.43
N SER A 189 3.20 18.68 5.57
CA SER A 189 3.47 17.97 6.84
C SER A 189 2.31 17.06 7.27
N GLY A 190 1.08 17.59 7.21
CA GLY A 190 -0.13 16.93 7.67
C GLY A 190 -0.67 15.81 6.77
N VAL A 191 -0.10 15.58 5.59
CA VAL A 191 -0.63 14.60 4.63
C VAL A 191 -0.56 13.18 5.23
N VAL A 192 -1.69 12.50 5.31
CA VAL A 192 -1.77 11.12 5.78
C VAL A 192 -1.31 10.18 4.67
N ARG A 193 -0.36 9.29 4.96
CA ARG A 193 0.32 8.44 3.97
C ARG A 193 -0.07 6.97 4.06
N CYS A 194 -0.33 6.47 5.26
CA CYS A 194 -0.74 5.08 5.49
C CYS A 194 -1.68 4.98 6.70
N LEU A 195 -2.55 3.98 6.67
CA LEU A 195 -3.47 3.62 7.74
C LEU A 195 -3.39 2.11 7.95
N CYS A 196 -3.38 1.65 9.20
CA CYS A 196 -3.28 0.24 9.55
C CYS A 196 -4.17 -0.05 10.77
N PHE A 197 -5.04 -1.06 10.64
CA PHE A 197 -5.74 -1.63 11.78
C PHE A 197 -4.91 -2.79 12.35
N ALA A 198 -4.96 -2.96 13.67
CA ALA A 198 -4.29 -4.07 14.35
C ALA A 198 -4.97 -4.38 15.68
N ASP A 199 -5.07 -5.66 16.05
CA ASP A 199 -5.41 -6.08 17.41
C ASP A 199 -4.11 -6.28 18.20
N THR A 200 -3.81 -5.37 19.12
CA THR A 200 -2.51 -5.35 19.82
C THR A 200 -2.53 -4.58 21.12
N PHE A 201 -1.45 -4.72 21.88
CA PHE A 201 -1.16 -3.97 23.10
C PHE A 201 -0.84 -2.50 22.81
N LEU A 202 -1.65 -1.57 23.34
CA LEU A 202 -1.41 -0.12 23.22
C LEU A 202 -1.38 0.61 24.56
N ARG A 203 -2.29 0.26 25.48
CA ARG A 203 -2.41 0.88 26.81
C ARG A 203 -1.46 0.25 27.81
N ASP A 204 -1.52 -1.07 27.93
CA ASP A 204 -0.69 -1.89 28.80
C ASP A 204 -0.19 -3.15 28.06
N GLY A 205 0.55 -4.01 28.74
CA GLY A 205 1.13 -5.23 28.17
C GLY A 205 0.31 -6.50 28.46
N THR A 206 -0.90 -6.36 28.99
CA THR A 206 -1.76 -7.48 29.43
C THR A 206 -3.05 -7.56 28.63
N HIS A 207 -3.62 -6.40 28.27
CA HIS A 207 -4.85 -6.27 27.53
C HIS A 207 -4.54 -5.79 26.11
N HIS A 208 -4.78 -6.64 25.14
CA HIS A 208 -4.80 -6.25 23.74
C HIS A 208 -6.21 -5.77 23.36
N GLY A 209 -6.31 -5.05 22.25
CA GLY A 209 -7.59 -4.66 21.70
C GLY A 209 -7.42 -4.05 20.31
N ALA A 210 -8.56 -3.72 19.70
CA ALA A 210 -8.60 -3.09 18.39
C ALA A 210 -7.88 -1.73 18.41
N THR A 211 -7.03 -1.49 17.41
CA THR A 211 -6.28 -0.23 17.26
C THR A 211 -6.29 0.27 15.82
N LEU A 212 -6.21 1.60 15.67
CA LEU A 212 -5.97 2.27 14.40
C LEU A 212 -4.66 3.06 14.45
N TRP A 213 -3.81 2.86 13.45
CA TRP A 213 -2.54 3.54 13.28
C TRP A 213 -2.57 4.41 12.03
N ALA A 214 -2.14 5.66 12.15
CA ALA A 214 -2.06 6.62 11.04
C ALA A 214 -0.67 7.24 10.95
N GLY A 215 -0.02 7.12 9.79
CA GLY A 215 1.29 7.72 9.53
C GLY A 215 1.19 8.93 8.61
N THR A 216 1.91 10.01 8.93
CA THR A 216 1.89 11.27 8.18
C THR A 216 3.18 11.51 7.39
N ASN A 217 3.15 12.55 6.57
CA ASN A 217 4.28 13.01 5.78
C ASN A 217 5.37 13.70 6.63
N SER A 218 5.01 14.25 7.80
CA SER A 218 5.94 14.81 8.81
C SER A 218 6.67 13.75 9.65
N GLY A 219 6.44 12.45 9.41
CA GLY A 219 7.00 11.39 10.24
C GLY A 219 6.31 11.24 11.59
N SER A 220 5.08 11.74 11.74
CA SER A 220 4.24 11.53 12.92
C SER A 220 3.41 10.25 12.74
N VAL A 221 3.26 9.47 13.81
CA VAL A 221 2.39 8.29 13.84
C VAL A 221 1.42 8.39 15.01
N TYR A 222 0.13 8.37 14.70
CA TYR A 222 -0.95 8.36 15.69
C TYR A 222 -1.44 6.94 15.89
N ALA A 223 -1.62 6.52 17.15
CA ALA A 223 -2.20 5.23 17.50
C ALA A 223 -3.41 5.43 18.41
N TYR A 224 -4.57 4.97 17.96
CA TYR A 224 -5.84 5.02 18.68
C TYR A 224 -6.20 3.63 19.19
N ALA A 225 -6.64 3.53 20.44
CA ALA A 225 -7.34 2.37 20.97
C ALA A 225 -8.83 2.49 20.60
N LEU A 226 -9.41 1.40 20.09
CA LEU A 226 -10.80 1.33 19.65
C LEU A 226 -11.58 0.40 20.58
N GLU A 227 -12.67 0.91 21.14
CA GLU A 227 -13.63 0.09 21.89
C GLU A 227 -14.72 -0.36 20.92
N VAL A 228 -14.66 -1.62 20.46
CA VAL A 228 -15.59 -2.17 19.47
C VAL A 228 -16.60 -3.09 20.16
N PRO A 229 -17.89 -2.69 20.26
CA PRO A 229 -18.89 -3.42 21.06
C PRO A 229 -19.12 -4.89 20.68
N SER A 230 -18.89 -5.26 19.43
CA SER A 230 -19.22 -6.59 18.89
C SER A 230 -18.07 -7.60 18.93
N VAL A 231 -16.88 -7.19 19.39
CA VAL A 231 -15.64 -8.00 19.25
C VAL A 231 -15.14 -8.53 20.60
N GLY A 232 -15.77 -8.13 21.72
CA GLY A 232 -15.40 -8.55 23.08
C GLY A 232 -16.24 -9.68 23.69
N SER A 233 -17.36 -10.09 23.09
CA SER A 233 -18.23 -11.13 23.63
C SER A 233 -17.87 -12.53 23.10
N GLY A 234 -16.67 -12.99 23.45
CA GLY A 234 -16.39 -14.42 23.43
C GLY A 234 -17.30 -15.15 24.43
N ARG A 235 -18.25 -15.93 23.92
CA ARG A 235 -18.87 -17.09 24.61
C ARG A 235 -19.57 -16.84 25.96
N VAL A 236 -20.47 -15.86 26.08
CA VAL A 236 -21.57 -15.95 27.06
C VAL A 236 -22.87 -15.51 26.41
N CYS A 237 -23.52 -16.44 25.70
CA CYS A 237 -24.96 -16.37 25.51
C CYS A 237 -25.62 -16.85 26.81
N GLU A 238 -25.72 -15.99 27.83
CA GLU A 238 -26.71 -16.18 28.89
C GLU A 238 -27.24 -14.82 29.38
N ARG A 239 -28.54 -14.62 29.14
CA ARG A 239 -29.43 -13.61 29.76
C ARG A 239 -29.24 -12.15 29.32
N ALA A 240 -29.66 -11.88 28.08
CA ALA A 240 -30.08 -10.54 27.67
C ALA A 240 -31.36 -10.12 28.40
N GLY A 241 -31.22 -9.35 29.48
CA GLY A 241 -32.28 -8.52 30.03
C GLY A 241 -32.31 -7.18 29.30
N ALA A 242 -33.32 -6.98 28.45
CA ALA A 242 -33.93 -5.74 27.95
C ALA A 242 -33.26 -4.36 28.18
N SER A 243 -31.94 -4.22 28.03
CA SER A 243 -31.21 -2.94 28.11
C SER A 243 -29.90 -2.90 27.30
N GLU A 244 -29.82 -3.61 26.17
CA GLU A 244 -28.75 -3.42 25.18
C GLU A 244 -28.90 -2.07 24.48
N SER A 245 -28.61 -1.01 25.22
CA SER A 245 -28.51 0.35 24.72
C SER A 245 -27.21 0.50 23.93
N SER A 246 -27.35 0.54 22.61
CA SER A 246 -26.70 1.53 21.72
C SER A 246 -25.21 1.88 21.94
N SER A 247 -24.35 0.98 22.44
CA SER A 247 -22.93 1.30 22.59
C SER A 247 -22.32 1.51 21.20
N CYS A 248 -21.77 2.69 20.97
CA CYS A 248 -21.12 3.04 19.70
C CYS A 248 -19.64 2.69 19.78
N VAL A 249 -18.98 2.57 18.62
CA VAL A 249 -17.52 2.43 18.59
C VAL A 249 -16.90 3.73 19.09
N GLU A 250 -15.98 3.63 20.04
CA GLU A 250 -15.24 4.77 20.57
C GLU A 250 -13.76 4.68 20.17
N ALA A 251 -13.13 5.82 19.92
CA ALA A 251 -11.72 5.91 19.56
C ALA A 251 -10.96 6.86 20.49
N VAL A 252 -9.99 6.32 21.24
CA VAL A 252 -9.20 7.08 22.21
C VAL A 252 -7.74 7.13 21.76
N LEU A 253 -7.16 8.33 21.64
CA LEU A 253 -5.75 8.49 21.30
C LEU A 253 -4.88 7.88 22.40
N GLY A 254 -4.10 6.86 22.06
CA GLY A 254 -3.21 6.18 23.00
C GLY A 254 -1.76 6.64 22.91
N LYS A 255 -1.22 6.78 21.69
CA LYS A 255 0.17 7.22 21.46
C LYS A 255 0.28 8.17 20.27
N GLU A 256 1.19 9.11 20.39
CA GLU A 256 1.69 9.92 19.27
C GLU A 256 3.22 9.77 19.21
N ILE A 257 3.71 9.23 18.10
CA ILE A 257 5.12 8.90 17.90
C ILE A 257 5.67 9.85 16.85
N GLN A 258 6.63 10.69 17.23
CA GLN A 258 7.33 11.55 16.30
C GLN A 258 8.69 10.94 15.92
N LEU A 259 8.87 10.58 14.65
CA LEU A 259 10.17 10.17 14.15
C LEU A 259 11.13 11.37 14.14
N MET A 260 12.31 11.22 14.74
CA MET A 260 13.29 12.30 14.87
C MET A 260 13.76 12.89 13.53
N HIS A 261 13.84 12.07 12.48
CA HIS A 261 14.25 12.54 11.15
C HIS A 261 13.08 13.19 10.36
N ARG A 262 11.84 13.09 10.86
CA ARG A 262 10.64 13.70 10.25
C ARG A 262 10.44 13.33 8.76
N ALA A 263 10.86 12.13 8.38
CA ALA A 263 10.65 11.64 7.02
C ALA A 263 9.25 11.00 6.92
N PRO A 264 8.58 11.10 5.76
CA PRO A 264 7.25 10.57 5.55
C PRO A 264 7.16 9.09 5.90
N VAL A 265 6.14 8.74 6.66
CA VAL A 265 5.83 7.34 6.96
C VAL A 265 5.22 6.70 5.72
N VAL A 266 5.81 5.61 5.26
CA VAL A 266 5.38 4.88 4.05
C VAL A 266 4.46 3.72 4.43
N SER A 267 4.78 3.00 5.51
CA SER A 267 4.01 1.86 5.98
C SER A 267 4.14 1.67 7.49
N ILE A 268 3.07 1.14 8.09
CA ILE A 268 3.02 0.69 9.48
C ILE A 268 2.53 -0.75 9.47
N SER A 269 3.15 -1.61 10.27
CA SER A 269 2.72 -3.00 10.44
C SER A 269 3.00 -3.46 11.87
N VAL A 270 2.07 -4.20 12.46
CA VAL A 270 2.25 -4.77 13.80
C VAL A 270 2.70 -6.22 13.67
N LEU A 271 3.66 -6.59 14.52
CA LEU A 271 4.25 -7.91 14.61
C LEU A 271 3.88 -8.55 15.96
N ASP A 272 3.46 -9.80 15.93
CA ASP A 272 3.10 -10.61 17.10
C ASP A 272 4.32 -10.95 17.97
N GLY A 273 4.09 -11.70 19.04
CA GLY A 273 5.12 -12.19 19.95
C GLY A 273 6.27 -12.99 19.30
N ARG A 274 6.03 -13.57 18.12
CA ARG A 274 7.01 -14.32 17.32
C ARG A 274 7.69 -13.47 16.25
N GLY A 275 7.35 -12.18 16.16
CA GLY A 275 7.87 -11.27 15.14
C GLY A 275 7.22 -11.45 13.77
N LYS A 276 6.07 -12.12 13.69
CA LYS A 276 5.29 -12.30 12.44
C LYS A 276 4.23 -11.21 12.33
N PRO A 277 3.90 -10.72 11.11
CA PRO A 277 2.79 -9.77 10.95
C PRO A 277 1.47 -10.35 11.48
N LEU A 278 0.62 -9.48 12.01
CA LEU A 278 -0.75 -9.87 12.34
C LEU A 278 -1.52 -10.28 11.06
N PRO A 279 -2.42 -11.26 11.16
CA PRO A 279 -3.21 -11.75 10.03
C PRO A 279 -4.24 -10.71 9.56
N ASP A 280 -4.68 -10.82 8.30
CA ASP A 280 -5.77 -9.97 7.79
C ASP A 280 -7.11 -10.31 8.47
N PRO A 281 -8.12 -9.42 8.41
CA PRO A 281 -9.45 -9.71 8.93
C PRO A 281 -9.99 -11.05 8.40
N TYR A 282 -10.57 -11.83 9.29
CA TYR A 282 -11.05 -13.22 9.11
C TYR A 282 -9.99 -14.31 8.93
N GLU A 283 -8.71 -14.00 8.68
CA GLU A 283 -7.69 -15.05 8.47
C GLU A 283 -7.50 -15.91 9.73
N ALA A 284 -7.46 -15.30 10.93
CA ALA A 284 -7.33 -16.05 12.19
C ALA A 284 -8.66 -16.67 12.66
N SER A 285 -9.78 -15.93 12.57
CA SER A 285 -11.08 -16.41 13.08
C SER A 285 -11.68 -17.54 12.25
N GLN A 286 -11.27 -17.68 10.99
CA GLN A 286 -11.63 -18.80 10.11
C GLN A 286 -10.56 -19.90 10.03
N ASP A 287 -9.54 -19.86 10.89
CA ASP A 287 -8.45 -20.86 10.95
C ASP A 287 -7.67 -21.00 9.62
N LEU A 288 -7.56 -19.91 8.86
CA LEU A 288 -6.83 -19.83 7.59
C LEU A 288 -5.39 -19.34 7.75
N ALA A 289 -5.08 -18.78 8.92
CA ALA A 289 -3.75 -18.38 9.33
C ALA A 289 -3.52 -18.74 10.79
N ILE A 290 -2.25 -18.95 11.15
CA ILE A 290 -1.86 -19.22 12.52
C ILE A 290 -2.24 -18.02 13.39
N ALA A 291 -3.00 -18.27 14.45
CA ALA A 291 -3.39 -17.24 15.41
C ALA A 291 -2.15 -16.47 15.92
N PRO A 292 -2.24 -15.14 16.08
CA PRO A 292 -1.13 -14.32 16.54
C PRO A 292 -0.72 -14.72 17.96
N ASP A 293 0.58 -14.71 18.24
CA ASP A 293 1.09 -14.95 19.59
C ASP A 293 0.89 -13.71 20.47
N MET A 294 -0.18 -13.73 21.26
CA MET A 294 -0.54 -12.68 22.23
C MET A 294 0.18 -12.86 23.59
N THR A 295 0.97 -13.92 23.79
CA THR A 295 1.61 -14.19 25.09
C THR A 295 2.89 -13.36 25.29
N ASN A 296 3.60 -13.09 24.20
CA ASN A 296 4.82 -12.30 24.20
C ASN A 296 4.57 -10.87 23.75
N ALA A 297 5.50 -9.97 24.09
CA ALA A 297 5.38 -8.56 23.75
C ALA A 297 5.44 -8.32 22.23
N HIS A 298 4.36 -7.76 21.69
CA HIS A 298 4.28 -7.32 20.30
C HIS A 298 5.29 -6.22 19.97
N SER A 299 5.44 -5.95 18.67
CA SER A 299 6.21 -4.82 18.18
C SER A 299 5.53 -4.14 16.99
N VAL A 300 5.83 -2.87 16.77
CA VAL A 300 5.36 -2.12 15.60
C VAL A 300 6.54 -1.78 14.72
N LEU A 301 6.44 -2.16 13.45
CA LEU A 301 7.36 -1.81 12.37
C LEU A 301 6.84 -0.54 11.69
N ILE A 302 7.65 0.52 11.74
CA ILE A 302 7.40 1.80 11.09
C ILE A 302 8.45 1.99 10.01
N ALA A 303 8.04 1.98 8.75
CA ALA A 303 8.89 2.26 7.61
C ALA A 303 8.63 3.68 7.13
N SER A 304 9.67 4.51 7.14
CA SER A 304 9.67 5.85 6.54
C SER A 304 10.45 5.86 5.23
N GLU A 305 10.41 6.98 4.49
CA GLU A 305 11.23 7.14 3.29
C GLU A 305 12.74 6.97 3.56
N GLU A 306 13.21 7.13 4.80
CA GLU A 306 14.65 7.18 5.10
C GLU A 306 15.15 6.10 6.07
N GLN A 307 14.27 5.63 6.96
CA GLN A 307 14.61 4.67 8.02
C GLN A 307 13.49 3.65 8.20
N LEU A 308 13.91 2.42 8.52
CA LEU A 308 13.06 1.34 9.00
C LEU A 308 13.28 1.22 10.51
N LYS A 309 12.21 1.16 11.31
CA LYS A 309 12.31 1.07 12.77
C LYS A 309 11.30 0.09 13.33
N VAL A 310 11.74 -0.74 14.27
CA VAL A 310 10.89 -1.61 15.08
C VAL A 310 10.86 -1.07 16.50
N PHE A 311 9.66 -0.88 17.05
CA PHE A 311 9.43 -0.47 18.43
C PHE A 311 8.72 -1.57 19.20
N SER A 312 9.06 -1.75 20.48
CA SER A 312 8.33 -2.64 21.38
C SER A 312 6.96 -2.04 21.74
N LEU A 313 5.93 -2.87 21.87
CA LEU A 313 4.64 -2.46 22.41
C LEU A 313 4.46 -3.00 23.84
N PRO A 314 3.72 -2.30 24.72
CA PRO A 314 3.03 -1.01 24.52
C PRO A 314 3.93 0.22 24.71
N LYS A 315 5.16 0.04 25.20
CA LYS A 315 6.05 1.13 25.65
C LYS A 315 6.57 2.03 24.52
N VAL A 316 6.50 1.56 23.27
CA VAL A 316 7.06 2.21 22.07
C VAL A 316 8.56 2.48 22.23
N SER A 317 9.30 1.56 22.86
CA SER A 317 10.76 1.68 22.94
C SER A 317 11.41 1.13 21.68
N ALA A 318 12.38 1.86 21.11
CA ALA A 318 13.06 1.41 19.90
C ALA A 318 13.84 0.11 20.16
N LYS A 319 13.54 -0.95 19.40
CA LYS A 319 14.26 -2.24 19.42
C LYS A 319 15.36 -2.25 18.38
N THR A 320 15.00 -2.01 17.13
CA THR A 320 15.92 -2.12 15.99
C THR A 320 15.66 -1.01 14.98
N LYS A 321 16.71 -0.56 14.29
CA LYS A 321 16.59 0.44 13.22
C LYS A 321 17.58 0.15 12.10
N PHE A 322 17.16 0.42 10.87
CA PHE A 322 18.01 0.44 9.70
C PHE A 322 17.88 1.79 8.99
N LYS A 323 19.00 2.48 8.73
CA LYS A 323 19.03 3.81 8.13
C LYS A 323 19.30 3.71 6.62
N LEU A 324 18.29 3.32 5.84
CA LEU A 324 18.45 3.04 4.41
C LEU A 324 19.13 4.19 3.65
N THR A 325 18.68 5.42 3.80
CA THR A 325 19.29 6.57 3.10
C THR A 325 20.74 6.83 3.49
N ALA A 326 21.11 6.49 4.73
CA ALA A 326 22.47 6.70 5.22
C ALA A 326 23.44 5.64 4.67
N HIS A 327 22.98 4.41 4.53
CA HIS A 327 23.78 3.27 4.05
C HIS A 327 23.80 3.17 2.52
N GLU A 328 22.65 3.31 1.87
CA GLU A 328 22.48 3.02 0.43
C GLU A 328 22.25 4.27 -0.42
N GLY A 329 22.06 5.44 0.19
CA GLY A 329 21.77 6.69 -0.53
C GLY A 329 20.40 6.73 -1.21
N CYS A 330 19.56 5.71 -1.04
CA CYS A 330 18.22 5.59 -1.61
C CYS A 330 17.12 5.81 -0.56
N ARG A 331 15.90 6.04 -1.03
CA ARG A 331 14.70 6.31 -0.23
C ARG A 331 13.61 5.30 -0.51
N VAL A 332 12.93 4.85 0.54
CA VAL A 332 11.81 3.91 0.44
C VAL A 332 10.64 4.55 -0.31
N ARG A 333 10.07 3.83 -1.28
CA ARG A 333 8.85 4.20 -2.01
C ARG A 333 7.66 3.33 -1.65
N LYS A 334 7.87 2.02 -1.53
CA LYS A 334 6.83 1.06 -1.18
C LYS A 334 7.41 -0.05 -0.33
N VAL A 335 6.61 -0.54 0.60
CA VAL A 335 6.99 -1.57 1.56
C VAL A 335 5.91 -2.64 1.61
N ALA A 336 6.32 -3.90 1.74
CA ALA A 336 5.41 -5.00 2.02
C ALA A 336 6.10 -6.05 2.90
N LEU A 337 5.35 -6.63 3.83
CA LEU A 337 5.74 -7.87 4.49
C LEU A 337 5.24 -9.02 3.62
N MET A 338 6.15 -9.90 3.22
CA MET A 338 5.85 -11.04 2.35
C MET A 338 6.31 -12.34 2.99
N LEU A 339 5.59 -13.41 2.71
CA LEU A 339 5.95 -14.77 3.10
C LEU A 339 6.80 -15.42 2.00
N PHE A 340 7.99 -15.88 2.38
CA PHE A 340 8.91 -16.62 1.53
C PHE A 340 8.99 -18.06 2.04
N SER A 341 8.54 -19.00 1.23
CA SER A 341 8.65 -20.43 1.51
C SER A 341 9.96 -20.98 0.97
N SER A 342 10.65 -21.81 1.76
CA SER A 342 11.91 -22.43 1.36
C SER A 342 11.70 -23.41 0.21
N ALA A 343 12.58 -23.37 -0.79
CA ALA A 343 12.63 -24.37 -1.85
C ALA A 343 13.26 -25.70 -1.39
N VAL A 344 14.00 -25.69 -0.28
CA VAL A 344 14.73 -26.86 0.24
C VAL A 344 13.94 -27.59 1.31
N GLN A 345 13.25 -26.86 2.19
CA GLN A 345 12.44 -27.41 3.27
C GLN A 345 10.98 -27.08 3.02
N GLU A 346 10.16 -28.11 2.80
CA GLU A 346 8.79 -27.97 2.30
C GLU A 346 7.90 -27.13 3.24
N ASP A 347 8.00 -27.40 4.54
CA ASP A 347 7.21 -26.78 5.61
C ASP A 347 7.85 -25.53 6.23
N TYR A 348 8.94 -25.02 5.63
CA TYR A 348 9.60 -23.84 6.14
C TYR A 348 9.18 -22.58 5.39
N SER A 349 8.79 -21.55 6.14
CA SER A 349 8.52 -20.23 5.59
C SER A 349 8.85 -19.13 6.58
N GLU A 350 9.33 -18.01 6.05
CA GLU A 350 9.69 -16.83 6.81
C GLU A 350 9.05 -15.59 6.23
N HIS A 351 8.73 -14.63 7.10
CA HIS A 351 8.36 -13.30 6.67
C HIS A 351 9.61 -12.45 6.47
N ALA A 352 9.68 -11.76 5.34
CA ALA A 352 10.69 -10.75 5.09
C ALA A 352 10.03 -9.43 4.67
N LEU A 353 10.71 -8.33 4.98
CA LEU A 353 10.30 -6.99 4.59
C LEU A 353 10.93 -6.65 3.25
N VAL A 354 10.10 -6.38 2.25
CA VAL A 354 10.52 -5.93 0.93
C VAL A 354 10.32 -4.44 0.79
N CYS A 355 11.37 -3.72 0.39
CA CYS A 355 11.36 -2.28 0.16
C CYS A 355 11.72 -1.98 -1.30
N LEU A 356 10.77 -1.42 -2.07
CA LEU A 356 11.08 -0.76 -3.34
C LEU A 356 11.57 0.66 -3.06
N THR A 357 12.68 1.06 -3.67
CA THR A 357 13.25 2.40 -3.47
C THR A 357 12.94 3.36 -4.63
N ASN A 358 13.34 4.63 -4.46
CA ASN A 358 13.25 5.65 -5.50
C ASN A 358 14.24 5.44 -6.67
N LEU A 359 15.20 4.53 -6.53
CA LEU A 359 16.12 4.14 -7.62
C LEU A 359 15.60 2.92 -8.39
N GLY A 360 14.51 2.30 -7.93
CA GLY A 360 13.86 1.16 -8.57
C GLY A 360 14.48 -0.21 -8.23
N ASP A 361 15.45 -0.25 -7.33
CA ASP A 361 15.93 -1.47 -6.67
C ASP A 361 15.00 -1.92 -5.54
N MET A 362 15.09 -3.21 -5.22
CA MET A 362 14.31 -3.89 -4.18
C MET A 362 15.26 -4.45 -3.13
N HIS A 363 15.03 -4.06 -1.88
CA HIS A 363 15.81 -4.53 -0.73
C HIS A 363 14.97 -5.45 0.13
N LEU A 364 15.52 -6.61 0.49
CA LEU A 364 14.90 -7.57 1.40
C LEU A 364 15.58 -7.49 2.75
N PHE A 365 14.78 -7.42 3.82
CA PHE A 365 15.27 -7.43 5.20
C PHE A 365 14.60 -8.54 5.98
N ASN A 366 15.35 -9.17 6.88
CA ASN A 366 14.74 -10.07 7.85
C ASN A 366 13.89 -9.29 8.86
N VAL A 367 12.88 -9.94 9.42
CA VAL A 367 11.96 -9.34 10.41
C VAL A 367 11.96 -10.21 11.66
N PRO A 368 12.02 -9.64 12.88
CA PRO A 368 12.04 -8.21 13.21
C PRO A 368 13.45 -7.57 13.19
N GLY A 369 14.48 -8.32 12.79
CA GLY A 369 15.88 -7.91 12.90
C GLY A 369 16.33 -6.77 11.99
N LEU A 370 15.60 -6.46 10.91
CA LEU A 370 15.94 -5.44 9.92
C LEU A 370 17.37 -5.53 9.36
N ARG A 371 17.92 -6.75 9.28
CA ARG A 371 19.20 -7.01 8.62
C ARG A 371 18.97 -7.14 7.12
N PRO A 372 19.70 -6.38 6.27
CA PRO A 372 19.66 -6.57 4.84
C PRO A 372 20.03 -8.01 4.47
N GLN A 373 19.27 -8.62 3.57
CA GLN A 373 19.53 -9.97 3.06
C GLN A 373 19.99 -9.91 1.61
N VAL A 374 19.17 -9.33 0.73
CA VAL A 374 19.44 -9.29 -0.71
C VAL A 374 18.94 -7.97 -1.30
N ARG A 375 19.61 -7.54 -2.37
CA ARG A 375 19.24 -6.41 -3.20
C ARG A 375 19.10 -6.86 -4.65
N TYR A 376 18.03 -6.44 -5.31
CA TYR A 376 17.78 -6.69 -6.73
C TYR A 376 17.52 -5.38 -7.46
N ASP A 377 18.17 -5.16 -8.59
CA ASP A 377 17.79 -4.09 -9.51
C ASP A 377 16.58 -4.56 -10.33
N CYS A 378 15.47 -3.84 -10.28
CA CYS A 378 14.22 -4.27 -10.92
C CYS A 378 13.68 -3.23 -11.91
N ILE A 379 13.46 -2.00 -11.45
CA ILE A 379 12.88 -0.92 -12.25
C ILE A 379 13.98 0.13 -12.49
N ARG A 380 14.04 0.71 -13.69
CA ARG A 380 14.98 1.79 -13.98
C ARG A 380 14.64 3.03 -13.14
N LYS A 381 15.64 3.70 -12.56
CA LYS A 381 15.44 4.91 -11.74
C LYS A 381 14.73 6.05 -12.48
N GLU A 382 14.85 6.11 -13.80
CA GLU A 382 14.18 7.11 -14.65
C GLU A 382 12.68 6.78 -14.83
N ASP A 383 12.28 5.53 -14.63
CA ASP A 383 10.90 5.09 -14.79
C ASP A 383 10.08 5.35 -13.51
N ILE A 384 9.83 6.63 -13.27
CA ILE A 384 9.02 7.11 -12.14
C ILE A 384 7.61 6.51 -12.17
N SER A 385 7.07 6.23 -13.36
CA SER A 385 5.72 5.65 -13.51
C SER A 385 5.71 4.17 -13.10
N GLY A 386 6.72 3.41 -13.56
CA GLY A 386 6.95 2.03 -13.14
C GLY A 386 7.07 1.92 -11.63
N ILE A 387 7.95 2.72 -11.01
CA ILE A 387 8.16 2.74 -9.55
C ILE A 387 6.86 3.07 -8.80
N ALA A 388 6.11 4.10 -9.23
CA ALA A 388 4.88 4.52 -8.58
C ALA A 388 3.73 3.50 -8.74
N SER A 389 3.69 2.78 -9.86
CA SER A 389 2.66 1.77 -10.16
C SER A 389 2.91 0.41 -9.52
N CYS A 390 4.14 0.18 -9.02
CA CYS A 390 4.54 -1.11 -8.49
C CYS A 390 3.64 -1.55 -7.34
N VAL A 391 3.24 -2.82 -7.33
CA VAL A 391 2.47 -3.46 -6.26
C VAL A 391 3.04 -4.84 -5.95
N PHE A 392 2.93 -5.22 -4.70
CA PHE A 392 3.46 -6.46 -4.16
C PHE A 392 2.33 -7.43 -3.83
N THR A 393 2.58 -8.73 -3.97
CA THR A 393 1.72 -9.79 -3.47
C THR A 393 2.21 -10.25 -2.09
N LYS A 394 1.40 -11.03 -1.37
CA LYS A 394 1.80 -11.64 -0.08
C LYS A 394 2.88 -12.72 -0.23
N ASN A 395 3.07 -13.29 -1.43
CA ASN A 395 3.83 -14.53 -1.63
C ASN A 395 5.13 -14.29 -2.43
N GLY A 396 5.74 -13.10 -2.30
CA GLY A 396 7.03 -12.81 -2.92
C GLY A 396 6.98 -12.45 -4.39
N GLN A 397 5.82 -12.05 -4.95
CA GLN A 397 5.73 -11.53 -6.32
C GLN A 397 5.39 -10.05 -6.33
N GLY A 398 5.50 -9.42 -7.49
CA GLY A 398 4.91 -8.12 -7.72
C GLY A 398 4.70 -7.80 -9.18
N PHE A 399 4.09 -6.65 -9.40
CA PHE A 399 3.70 -6.16 -10.71
C PHE A 399 4.02 -4.67 -10.81
N TYR A 400 4.49 -4.22 -11.96
CA TYR A 400 4.63 -2.80 -12.26
C TYR A 400 4.28 -2.51 -13.72
N LEU A 401 3.84 -1.29 -14.02
CA LEU A 401 3.51 -0.90 -15.38
C LEU A 401 4.80 -0.64 -16.17
N ILE A 402 5.01 -1.39 -17.23
CA ILE A 402 6.04 -1.12 -18.26
C ILE A 402 5.51 -0.18 -19.35
N SER A 403 4.18 -0.13 -19.48
CA SER A 403 3.46 0.78 -20.36
C SER A 403 2.12 1.16 -19.72
N PRO A 404 1.39 2.17 -20.24
CA PRO A 404 0.09 2.54 -19.70
C PRO A 404 -1.00 1.47 -19.78
N SER A 405 -0.76 0.38 -20.51
CA SER A 405 -1.73 -0.69 -20.77
C SER A 405 -1.22 -2.09 -20.40
N GLU A 406 0.01 -2.23 -19.93
CA GLU A 406 0.64 -3.53 -19.70
C GLU A 406 1.44 -3.54 -18.40
N TYR A 407 1.24 -4.61 -17.63
CA TYR A 407 2.04 -4.92 -16.44
C TYR A 407 3.12 -5.94 -16.78
N GLU A 408 4.29 -5.76 -16.18
CA GLU A 408 5.28 -6.82 -16.04
C GLU A 408 5.21 -7.40 -14.64
N ARG A 409 5.25 -8.73 -14.55
CA ARG A 409 5.29 -9.48 -13.30
C ARG A 409 6.73 -9.85 -13.00
N PHE A 410 7.15 -9.69 -11.74
CA PHE A 410 8.41 -10.21 -11.23
C PHE A 410 8.17 -11.14 -10.04
N SER A 411 9.14 -12.01 -9.76
CA SER A 411 9.16 -12.85 -8.57
C SER A 411 10.47 -12.71 -7.82
N LEU A 412 10.36 -12.55 -6.51
CA LEU A 412 11.45 -12.58 -5.53
C LEU A 412 11.49 -13.94 -4.79
N SER A 413 10.48 -14.79 -5.00
CA SER A 413 10.32 -16.08 -4.32
C SER A 413 10.80 -17.21 -5.20
N THR A 414 11.58 -18.13 -4.63
CA THR A 414 12.06 -19.35 -5.30
C THR A 414 10.95 -20.35 -5.60
N LYS A 415 9.80 -20.26 -4.90
CA LYS A 415 8.66 -21.19 -5.06
C LYS A 415 7.56 -20.68 -5.98
N VAL A 416 7.55 -19.39 -6.30
CA VAL A 416 6.44 -18.77 -7.05
C VAL A 416 6.96 -18.23 -8.38
N LEU A 417 7.18 -19.12 -9.33
CA LEU A 417 7.54 -18.78 -10.71
C LEU A 417 6.28 -18.85 -11.58
N THR A 418 6.06 -17.82 -12.40
CA THR A 418 4.97 -17.83 -13.38
C THR A 418 5.57 -17.53 -14.74
N ASP A 419 5.97 -18.58 -15.45
CA ASP A 419 6.52 -18.47 -16.79
C ASP A 419 5.52 -18.98 -17.83
N PHE A 420 5.63 -18.47 -19.05
CA PHE A 420 4.97 -19.08 -20.19
C PHE A 420 5.59 -20.45 -20.43
N HIS A 421 4.90 -21.53 -20.04
CA HIS A 421 5.25 -22.84 -20.56
C HIS A 421 5.15 -22.79 -22.09
N ARG A 422 6.23 -23.22 -22.77
CA ARG A 422 6.23 -23.43 -24.23
C ARG A 422 4.99 -24.25 -24.58
N ALA A 423 4.00 -23.62 -25.20
CA ALA A 423 2.96 -24.37 -25.88
C ALA A 423 3.67 -25.14 -27.00
N ASN A 424 3.77 -26.46 -26.87
CA ASN A 424 4.24 -27.31 -27.96
C ASN A 424 3.22 -27.21 -29.09
N ALA A 425 3.41 -26.23 -29.98
CA ALA A 425 2.73 -26.19 -31.26
C ALA A 425 3.36 -27.27 -32.16
N ALA A 426 3.05 -28.54 -31.87
CA ALA A 426 3.28 -29.60 -32.82
C ALA A 426 2.35 -29.36 -34.01
N ALA A 427 2.92 -28.97 -35.16
CA ALA A 427 2.18 -28.91 -36.40
C ALA A 427 1.64 -30.32 -36.72
N PRO A 428 0.36 -30.49 -37.09
CA PRO A 428 -0.14 -31.79 -37.51
C PRO A 428 0.66 -32.25 -38.72
N ALA A 429 1.21 -33.46 -38.65
CA ALA A 429 1.92 -34.08 -39.75
C ALA A 429 0.95 -34.26 -40.93
N LEU A 430 0.97 -33.33 -41.87
CA LEU A 430 0.35 -33.50 -43.18
C LEU A 430 1.04 -34.69 -43.86
N ALA A 431 0.33 -35.82 -43.88
CA ALA A 431 0.67 -36.99 -44.68
C ALA A 431 0.78 -36.57 -46.16
N ARG A 432 2.00 -36.27 -46.61
CA ARG A 432 2.28 -36.12 -48.04
C ARG A 432 2.43 -37.52 -48.63
N HIS A 433 1.38 -37.98 -49.30
CA HIS A 433 1.45 -39.02 -50.31
C HIS A 433 2.61 -38.69 -51.28
N ARG A 434 3.69 -39.46 -51.22
CA ARG A 434 4.68 -39.53 -52.30
C ARG A 434 4.12 -40.44 -53.39
N GLN A 435 3.49 -39.83 -54.39
CA GLN A 435 3.37 -40.47 -55.70
C GLN A 435 4.69 -40.29 -56.46
N ALA A 436 5.20 -41.40 -56.96
CA ALA A 436 6.42 -41.53 -57.71
C ALA A 436 6.40 -40.74 -59.02
N ARG A 437 7.50 -40.06 -59.35
CA ARG A 437 8.01 -40.00 -60.73
C ARG A 437 9.54 -40.03 -60.72
N SER A 438 10.06 -41.10 -61.31
CA SER A 438 11.44 -41.24 -61.76
C SER A 438 11.71 -40.32 -62.95
N SER A 439 12.86 -39.66 -62.99
CA SER A 439 13.78 -39.76 -64.14
C SER A 439 15.12 -39.11 -63.79
N SER A 440 16.14 -39.75 -64.36
CA SER A 440 17.56 -39.73 -64.08
C SER A 440 18.33 -38.59 -64.76
N CYS A 441 19.59 -38.44 -64.34
CA CYS A 441 20.70 -37.78 -65.04
C CYS A 441 20.64 -36.24 -65.06
N LEU A 442 21.70 -35.47 -64.81
CA LEU A 442 23.12 -35.66 -65.16
C LEU A 442 24.06 -34.94 -64.17
N LYS A 443 25.29 -35.46 -64.08
CA LYS A 443 26.48 -34.86 -63.43
C LYS A 443 26.95 -33.58 -64.13
N ASN A 444 27.60 -32.67 -63.38
CA ASN A 444 28.86 -31.96 -63.68
C ASN A 444 29.04 -30.84 -62.62
N GLN A 445 29.97 -30.96 -61.66
CA GLN A 445 31.40 -30.62 -61.70
C GLN A 445 31.72 -29.11 -61.86
N ILE A 446 32.40 -28.59 -60.83
CA ILE A 446 33.51 -27.60 -60.85
C ILE A 446 33.05 -26.13 -61.03
N GLN A 447 33.44 -25.16 -60.19
CA GLN A 447 34.75 -24.93 -59.54
C GLN A 447 34.61 -24.33 -58.15
#